data_AF-A0A7S2GQ06-F1
#
_entry.id   AF-A0A7S2GQ06-F1
#
_cell.length_a   1.000
_cell.length_b   1.000
_cell.length_c   1.000
_cell.angle_alpha   90.00
_cell.angle_beta   90.00
_cell.angle_gamma   90.00
#
_symmetry.space_group_name_H-M   'P 1'
#
loop_
_entity.id
_entity.type
_entity.pdbx_description
1 polymer ?
#
loop_
_entity_poly.entity_id
_entity_poly.type
_entity_poly.pdbx_seq_one_letter_code
_entity_poly.pdbx_strand_id
1 'polypeptide(L)'
;KAGFNVVVEKDAGAAALFTDDQYEAEGATVVPRASAWEADIVIKLNPPSSEELKLLGSRTLISLINPAKNEDLLTQLQSQGATCFALDCIPRMLSRGQAFDVLSSQTNIIGYRAVVEAQHTFGRFFAGQMIAAGKV
;
A
#
# COMPACT_ATOMS: atom_id res chain seq x y z
N LYS A 1 -21.88 -5.97 -1.80
CA LYS A 1 -21.07 -4.74 -1.63
C LYS A 1 -21.37 -4.16 -0.24
N ALA A 2 -20.40 -3.56 0.44
CA ALA A 2 -20.53 -3.12 1.84
C ALA A 2 -21.24 -1.76 2.04
N GLY A 3 -21.78 -1.16 0.97
CA GLY A 3 -22.61 0.06 1.05
C GLY A 3 -21.84 1.37 1.21
N PHE A 4 -20.50 1.35 1.15
CA PHE A 4 -19.69 2.56 1.21
C PHE A 4 -19.63 3.30 -0.13
N ASN A 5 -19.57 4.63 -0.07
CA ASN A 5 -19.21 5.48 -1.19
C ASN A 5 -17.69 5.56 -1.27
N VAL A 6 -17.12 5.17 -2.41
CA VAL A 6 -15.68 5.15 -2.62
C VAL A 6 -15.27 6.38 -3.43
N VAL A 7 -14.36 7.18 -2.88
CA VAL A 7 -13.72 8.29 -3.58
C VAL A 7 -12.25 7.95 -3.81
N VAL A 8 -11.75 8.26 -5.01
CA VAL A 8 -10.37 7.97 -5.42
C VAL A 8 -9.71 9.27 -5.86
N GLU A 9 -8.48 9.51 -5.41
CA GLU A 9 -7.68 10.65 -5.89
C GLU A 9 -7.34 10.44 -7.37
N LYS A 10 -7.50 11.50 -8.17
CA LYS A 10 -7.10 11.50 -9.58
C LYS A 10 -5.66 10.99 -9.76
N ASP A 11 -5.44 10.10 -10.72
CA ASP A 11 -4.14 9.50 -11.03
C ASP A 11 -3.53 8.63 -9.91
N ALA A 12 -4.28 8.29 -8.85
CA ALA A 12 -3.77 7.46 -7.75
C ALA A 12 -3.30 6.06 -8.21
N GLY A 13 -3.94 5.53 -9.26
CA GLY A 13 -3.62 4.22 -9.84
C GLY A 13 -2.61 4.25 -10.98
N ALA A 14 -2.19 5.42 -11.46
CA ALA A 14 -1.44 5.54 -12.72
C ALA A 14 -0.12 4.75 -12.70
N ALA A 15 0.62 4.79 -11.58
CA ALA A 15 1.86 4.04 -11.39
C ALA A 15 1.64 2.52 -11.30
N ALA A 16 0.43 2.08 -10.95
CA ALA A 16 0.02 0.69 -10.87
C ALA A 16 -0.73 0.23 -12.14
N LEU A 17 -0.73 1.05 -13.21
CA LEU A 17 -1.42 0.79 -14.47
C LEU A 17 -2.96 0.69 -14.34
N PHE A 18 -3.52 1.33 -13.32
CA PHE A 18 -4.96 1.50 -13.17
C PHE A 18 -5.38 2.92 -13.58
N THR A 19 -6.30 3.03 -14.53
CA THR A 19 -6.79 4.31 -15.03
C THR A 19 -7.98 4.80 -14.22
N ASP A 20 -8.18 6.11 -14.18
CA ASP A 20 -9.34 6.75 -13.52
C ASP A 20 -10.67 6.15 -14.03
N ASP A 21 -10.80 5.91 -15.33
CA ASP A 21 -11.98 5.28 -15.95
C ASP A 21 -12.30 3.89 -15.38
N GLN A 22 -11.28 3.11 -14.97
CA GLN A 22 -11.50 1.80 -14.37
C GLN A 22 -12.07 1.91 -12.96
N TYR A 23 -11.69 2.95 -12.21
CA TYR A 23 -12.28 3.24 -10.91
C TYR A 23 -13.73 3.71 -11.04
N GLU A 24 -14.02 4.57 -12.02
CA GLU A 24 -15.38 5.03 -12.29
C GLU A 24 -16.31 3.90 -12.76
N ALA A 25 -15.80 3.00 -13.60
CA ALA A 25 -16.56 1.83 -14.06
C ALA A 25 -17.00 0.90 -12.92
N GLU A 26 -16.21 0.82 -11.85
CA GLU A 26 -16.54 0.03 -10.64
C GLU A 26 -17.45 0.78 -9.65
N GLY A 27 -17.76 2.05 -9.94
CA GLY A 27 -18.65 2.91 -9.16
C GLY A 27 -17.94 3.77 -8.11
N ALA A 28 -16.63 4.01 -8.25
CA ALA A 28 -15.93 5.00 -7.44
C ALA A 28 -16.01 6.39 -8.09
N THR A 29 -15.96 7.44 -7.28
CA THR A 29 -15.92 8.82 -7.78
C THR A 29 -14.49 9.33 -7.77
N VAL A 30 -13.97 9.76 -8.92
CA VAL A 30 -12.63 10.35 -9.02
C VAL A 30 -12.70 11.82 -8.62
N VAL A 31 -11.87 12.22 -7.67
CA VAL A 31 -11.88 13.57 -7.08
C VAL A 31 -10.47 14.16 -6.99
N PRO A 32 -10.33 15.50 -6.91
CA PRO A 32 -9.05 16.12 -6.60
C PRO A 32 -8.53 15.68 -5.24
N ARG A 33 -7.21 15.70 -5.08
CA ARG A 33 -6.51 15.32 -3.85
C ARG A 33 -7.16 15.87 -2.58
N ALA A 34 -7.38 17.19 -2.51
CA ALA A 34 -7.96 17.82 -1.32
C ALA A 34 -9.30 17.19 -0.90
N SER A 35 -10.18 16.92 -1.87
CA SER A 35 -11.48 16.30 -1.64
C SER A 35 -11.39 14.83 -1.24
N ALA A 36 -10.37 14.10 -1.69
CA ALA A 36 -10.16 12.71 -1.27
C ALA A 36 -9.85 12.59 0.24
N TRP A 37 -9.17 13.59 0.82
CA TRP A 37 -8.85 13.63 2.24
C TRP A 37 -10.04 14.05 3.14
N GLU A 38 -11.14 14.50 2.55
CA GLU A 38 -12.35 14.85 3.31
C GLU A 38 -13.20 13.62 3.71
N ALA A 39 -12.87 12.44 3.17
CA ALA A 39 -13.58 11.18 3.44
C ALA A 39 -13.43 10.70 4.89
N ASP A 40 -14.49 10.13 5.46
CA ASP A 40 -14.53 9.64 6.85
C ASP A 40 -13.44 8.60 7.17
N ILE A 41 -13.10 7.79 6.17
CA ILE A 41 -12.06 6.76 6.23
C ILE A 41 -11.08 7.00 5.08
N VAL A 42 -9.84 7.31 5.44
CA VAL A 42 -8.72 7.47 4.50
C VAL A 42 -7.87 6.21 4.52
N ILE A 43 -7.67 5.61 3.35
CA ILE A 43 -6.85 4.41 3.19
C ILE A 43 -5.61 4.80 2.38
N LYS A 44 -4.43 4.52 2.93
CA LYS A 44 -3.13 4.82 2.29
C LYS A 44 -2.15 3.68 2.53
N LEU A 45 -1.22 3.48 1.61
CA LEU A 45 -0.16 2.49 1.80
C LEU A 45 0.90 2.98 2.81
N ASN A 46 1.54 4.10 2.50
CA ASN A 46 2.64 4.67 3.30
C ASN A 46 2.13 5.56 4.45
N PRO A 47 2.95 5.80 5.49
CA PRO A 47 2.63 6.77 6.53
C PRO A 47 2.34 8.15 5.90
N PRO A 48 1.34 8.89 6.42
CA PRO A 48 1.08 10.24 5.95
C PRO A 48 2.20 11.20 6.36
N SER A 49 2.46 12.19 5.52
CA SER A 49 3.32 13.32 5.85
C SER A 49 2.63 14.30 6.82
N SER A 50 3.41 15.17 7.47
CA SER A 50 2.85 16.19 8.36
C SER A 50 1.89 17.18 7.68
N GLU A 51 2.01 17.37 6.36
CA GLU A 51 1.07 18.18 5.59
C GLU A 51 -0.25 17.43 5.36
N GLU A 52 -0.18 16.14 5.02
CA GLU A 52 -1.35 15.28 4.86
C GLU A 52 -2.10 15.08 6.19
N LEU A 53 -1.38 15.02 7.32
CA LEU A 53 -1.99 14.97 8.65
C LEU A 53 -2.86 16.19 8.96
N LYS A 54 -2.54 17.37 8.42
CA LYS A 54 -3.41 18.56 8.58
C LYS A 54 -4.72 18.42 7.81
N LEU A 55 -4.71 17.70 6.70
CA LEU A 55 -5.90 17.44 5.87
C LEU A 55 -6.81 16.39 6.50
N LEU A 56 -6.21 15.39 7.17
CA LEU A 56 -6.94 14.30 7.83
C LEU A 56 -7.89 14.81 8.92
N GLY A 57 -7.42 15.70 9.80
CA GLY A 57 -8.19 16.16 10.96
C GLY A 57 -8.46 15.01 11.95
N SER A 58 -9.70 14.89 12.45
CA SER A 58 -10.10 13.87 13.45
C SER A 58 -10.69 12.58 12.83
N ARG A 59 -10.38 12.29 11.56
CA ARG A 59 -10.98 11.18 10.80
C ARG A 59 -10.25 9.86 11.03
N THR A 60 -10.73 8.78 10.38
CA THR A 60 -10.10 7.46 10.48
C THR A 60 -9.04 7.27 9.40
N LEU A 61 -7.83 6.86 9.79
CA LEU A 61 -6.73 6.52 8.90
C LEU A 61 -6.41 5.03 8.98
N ILE A 62 -6.27 4.38 7.82
CA ILE A 62 -5.78 3.01 7.68
C ILE A 62 -4.53 3.05 6.82
N SER A 63 -3.36 2.79 7.42
CA SER A 63 -2.09 2.76 6.68
C SER A 63 -1.01 1.95 7.39
N LEU A 64 0.13 1.77 6.73
CA LEU A 64 1.37 1.40 7.43
C LEU A 64 1.85 2.62 8.22
N ILE A 65 2.05 2.47 9.53
CA ILE A 65 2.43 3.58 10.42
C ILE A 65 3.80 3.34 11.02
N ASN A 66 4.18 2.08 11.29
CA ASN A 66 5.41 1.74 11.99
C ASN A 66 5.56 2.54 13.31
N PRO A 67 4.66 2.34 14.29
CA PRO A 67 4.57 3.20 15.47
C PRO A 67 5.87 3.26 16.27
N ALA A 68 6.66 2.18 16.29
CA ALA A 68 7.95 2.14 16.98
C ALA A 68 9.04 3.06 16.36
N LYS A 69 8.85 3.56 15.14
CA LYS A 69 9.81 4.45 14.45
C LYS A 69 9.31 5.88 14.32
N ASN A 70 8.00 6.10 14.45
CA ASN A 70 7.33 7.34 14.10
C ASN A 70 6.54 7.90 15.29
N GLU A 71 7.19 8.09 16.44
CA GLU A 71 6.55 8.60 17.67
C GLU A 71 5.97 10.00 17.50
N ASP A 72 6.64 10.87 16.72
CA ASP A 72 6.17 12.22 16.41
C ASP A 72 4.83 12.20 15.66
N LEU A 73 4.68 11.26 14.71
CA LEU A 73 3.47 11.09 13.93
C LEU A 73 2.31 10.60 14.79
N LEU A 74 2.58 9.72 15.75
CA LEU A 74 1.57 9.27 16.72
C LEU A 74 1.10 10.41 17.63
N THR A 75 2.04 11.25 18.08
CA THR A 75 1.72 12.40 18.93
C THR A 75 0.85 13.40 18.16
N GLN A 76 1.15 13.63 16.87
CA GLN A 76 0.32 14.47 16.00
C GLN A 76 -1.08 13.87 15.80
N LEU A 77 -1.20 12.59 15.46
CA LEU A 77 -2.49 11.91 15.31
C LEU A 77 -3.32 11.95 16.61
N GLN A 78 -2.67 11.74 17.75
CA GLN A 78 -3.31 11.82 19.06
C GLN A 78 -3.81 13.24 19.35
N SER A 79 -3.01 14.27 19.07
CA SER A 79 -3.37 15.67 19.29
C SER A 79 -4.58 16.11 18.44
N GLN A 80 -4.75 15.51 17.27
CA GLN A 80 -5.86 15.78 16.34
C GLN A 80 -7.13 14.98 16.68
N GLY A 81 -7.05 13.99 17.57
CA GLY A 81 -8.16 13.09 17.86
C GLY A 81 -8.50 12.15 16.71
N ALA A 82 -7.55 11.87 15.81
CA ALA A 82 -7.74 10.94 14.69
C ALA A 82 -7.73 9.48 15.19
N THR A 83 -8.52 8.63 14.54
CA THR A 83 -8.45 7.17 14.79
C THR A 83 -7.53 6.54 13.76
N CYS A 84 -6.50 5.82 14.18
CA CYS A 84 -5.54 5.21 13.27
C CYS A 84 -5.46 3.70 13.44
N PHE A 85 -5.59 2.96 12.34
CA PHE A 85 -5.35 1.52 12.27
C PHE A 85 -4.03 1.26 11.54
N ALA A 86 -3.02 0.87 12.32
CA ALA A 86 -1.70 0.49 11.80
C ALA A 86 -1.73 -0.94 11.25
N LEU A 87 -1.62 -1.08 9.93
CA LEU A 87 -1.62 -2.39 9.24
C LEU A 87 -0.41 -3.25 9.61
N ASP A 88 0.69 -2.62 10.01
CA ASP A 88 1.92 -3.28 10.47
C ASP A 88 1.79 -3.89 11.88
N CYS A 89 0.78 -3.48 12.66
CA CYS A 89 0.53 -3.97 14.01
C CYS A 89 -0.54 -5.08 14.07
N ILE A 90 -0.98 -5.60 12.93
CA ILE A 90 -1.97 -6.68 12.88
C ILE A 90 -1.38 -7.95 13.52
N PRO A 91 -2.02 -8.52 14.56
CA PRO A 91 -1.49 -9.70 15.25
C PRO A 91 -1.46 -10.92 14.32
N ARG A 92 -0.26 -11.39 14.00
CA ARG A 92 -0.02 -12.57 13.14
C ARG A 92 -0.49 -13.90 13.74
N MET A 93 -0.86 -13.90 15.03
CA MET A 93 -1.33 -15.10 15.76
C MET A 93 -2.81 -15.42 15.49
N LEU A 94 -3.56 -14.53 14.85
CA LEU A 94 -4.97 -14.73 14.54
C LEU A 94 -5.10 -15.26 13.11
N SER A 95 -5.66 -16.47 12.93
CA SER A 95 -5.91 -17.05 11.60
C SER A 95 -6.74 -16.11 10.70
N ARG A 96 -7.70 -15.35 11.26
CA ARG A 96 -8.47 -14.34 10.52
C ARG A 96 -7.67 -13.08 10.16
N GLY A 97 -6.61 -12.77 10.92
CA GLY A 97 -5.73 -11.63 10.68
C GLY A 97 -4.78 -11.85 9.50
N GLN A 98 -4.53 -13.10 9.11
CA GLN A 98 -3.63 -13.44 8.00
C GLN A 98 -4.10 -12.86 6.65
N ALA A 99 -5.42 -12.75 6.44
CA ALA A 99 -5.97 -12.14 5.22
C ALA A 99 -5.69 -10.64 5.11
N PHE A 100 -5.36 -9.99 6.23
CA PHE A 100 -5.08 -8.56 6.31
C PHE A 100 -3.58 -8.26 6.50
N ASP A 101 -2.73 -9.30 6.49
CA ASP A 101 -1.29 -9.15 6.68
C ASP A 101 -0.61 -8.59 5.42
N VAL A 102 -0.48 -7.26 5.39
CA VAL A 102 0.20 -6.52 4.32
C VAL A 102 1.68 -6.88 4.22
N LEU A 103 2.36 -7.12 5.35
CA LEU A 103 3.80 -7.38 5.36
C LEU A 103 4.13 -8.71 4.68
N SER A 104 3.33 -9.75 4.95
CA SER A 104 3.47 -11.06 4.29
C SER A 104 3.21 -10.96 2.78
N SER A 105 2.18 -10.21 2.36
CA SER A 105 1.88 -9.98 0.94
C SER A 105 3.03 -9.26 0.22
N GLN A 106 3.53 -8.15 0.78
CA GLN A 106 4.63 -7.40 0.20
C GLN A 106 5.93 -8.21 0.16
N THR A 107 6.24 -8.96 1.22
CA THR A 107 7.47 -9.78 1.28
C THR A 107 7.51 -10.84 0.18
N ASN A 108 6.36 -11.44 -0.15
CA ASN A 108 6.27 -12.41 -1.24
C ASN A 108 6.62 -11.76 -2.59
N ILE A 109 6.01 -10.59 -2.88
CA ILE A 109 6.26 -9.84 -4.11
C ILE A 109 7.73 -9.41 -4.20
N ILE A 110 8.30 -8.93 -3.09
CA ILE A 110 9.71 -8.52 -3.00
C ILE A 110 10.63 -9.72 -3.27
N GLY A 111 10.35 -10.88 -2.69
CA GLY A 111 11.13 -12.09 -2.91
C GLY A 111 11.14 -12.51 -4.38
N TYR A 112 9.99 -12.48 -5.04
CA TYR A 112 9.90 -12.72 -6.48
C TYR A 112 10.70 -11.70 -7.30
N ARG A 113 10.52 -10.40 -7.02
CA ARG A 113 11.24 -9.34 -7.74
C ARG A 113 12.76 -9.43 -7.54
N ALA A 114 13.22 -9.81 -6.35
CA ALA A 114 14.64 -9.98 -6.06
C ALA A 114 15.29 -11.05 -6.95
N VAL A 115 14.60 -12.16 -7.23
CA VAL A 115 15.09 -13.20 -8.16
C VAL A 115 15.16 -12.67 -9.59
N VAL A 116 14.15 -11.90 -10.02
CA VAL A 116 14.13 -11.27 -11.35
C VAL A 116 15.28 -10.28 -11.52
N GLU A 117 15.54 -9.43 -10.53
CA GLU A 117 16.66 -8.48 -10.54
C GLU A 117 18.02 -9.19 -10.51
N ALA A 118 18.13 -10.28 -9.74
CA ALA A 118 19.32 -11.11 -9.72
C ALA A 118 19.59 -11.71 -11.10
N GLN A 119 18.57 -12.22 -11.79
CA GLN A 119 18.70 -12.73 -13.15
C GLN A 119 19.08 -11.64 -14.15
N HIS A 120 18.50 -10.44 -14.02
CA HIS A 120 18.83 -9.31 -14.89
C HIS A 120 20.30 -8.87 -14.74
N THR A 121 20.83 -8.91 -13.52
CA THR A 121 22.22 -8.52 -13.23
C THR A 121 23.21 -9.65 -13.50
N PHE A 122 22.78 -10.91 -13.41
CA PHE A 122 23.65 -12.08 -13.56
C PHE A 122 23.93 -12.39 -15.03
N GLY A 123 25.19 -12.27 -15.44
CA GLY A 123 25.62 -12.47 -16.84
C GLY A 123 25.65 -13.92 -17.35
N ARG A 124 24.97 -14.86 -16.70
CA ARG A 124 24.90 -16.28 -17.10
C ARG A 124 23.47 -16.80 -16.99
N PHE A 125 23.19 -17.92 -17.66
CA PHE A 125 21.91 -18.61 -17.49
C PHE A 125 21.78 -19.19 -16.08
N PHE A 126 20.59 -19.05 -15.49
CA PHE A 126 20.26 -19.65 -14.19
C PHE A 126 20.12 -21.17 -14.29
N ALA A 127 19.49 -21.64 -15.36
CA ALA A 127 19.34 -23.06 -15.63
C ALA A 127 20.44 -23.52 -16.58
N GLY A 128 21.15 -24.58 -16.19
CA GLY A 128 22.10 -25.22 -17.09
C GLY A 128 21.37 -25.86 -18.26
N GLN A 129 21.84 -25.62 -19.47
CA GLN A 129 21.26 -26.12 -20.71
C GLN A 129 22.31 -26.82 -21.54
N MET A 130 21.93 -27.94 -22.17
CA MET A 130 22.75 -28.57 -23.20
C MET A 130 22.32 -28.00 -24.54
N ILE A 131 23.22 -27.23 -25.17
CA ILE A 131 23.02 -26.70 -26.52
C ILE A 131 24.09 -27.27 -27.45
N ALA A 132 23.89 -27.18 -28.77
CA ALA A 132 24.86 -27.67 -29.75
C ALA A 132 26.27 -27.04 -29.59
N ALA A 133 26.33 -25.82 -29.02
CA ALA A 133 27.57 -25.11 -28.72
C ALA A 133 28.27 -25.54 -27.41
N GLY A 134 27.72 -26.52 -26.68
CA GLY A 134 28.29 -27.03 -25.42
C GLY A 134 27.30 -27.02 -24.27
N LYS A 135 27.77 -27.46 -23.10
CA LYS A 135 27.01 -27.39 -21.84
C LYS A 135 27.22 -26.01 -21.23
N VAL A 136 26.11 -25.30 -21.02
CA VAL A 136 26.08 -24.00 -20.33
C VAL A 136 25.47 -24.19 -18.95
#